data_AF-V2XP22-F1
#
_entry.id   AF-V2XP22-F1
#
_cell.length_a   1.000
_cell.length_b   1.000
_cell.length_c   1.000
_cell.angle_alpha   90.00
_cell.angle_beta   90.00
_cell.angle_gamma   90.00
#
_symmetry.space_group_name_H-M   'P 1'
#
loop_
_entity.id
_entity.type
_entity.pdbx_description
1 polymer ?
#
loop_
_entity_poly.entity_id
_entity_poly.type
_entity_poly.pdbx_seq_one_letter_code
_entity_poly.pdbx_strand_id
1 'polypeptide(L)'
;MPVVVLSTSYHIHVRKRPEVLQPQIISHKDTQENGICATIWPLHNAKIKDLNLDEFKKAFNEATPLELTDILHTAEEQDFFHKCLIHTILCIIITYGGEGFARFKDDLTKTLPELEEKIEPHVTPVYPLPSWPIDESTIKGSGEVDKAFVEELKLKESLT
;
A
#
# COMPACT_ATOMS: atom_id res chain seq x y z
N MET A 1 -0.55 4.79 -22.69
CA MET A 1 -1.30 5.31 -21.53
C MET A 1 -0.54 4.92 -20.27
N PRO A 2 -0.41 5.81 -19.27
CA PRO A 2 0.20 5.46 -18.00
C PRO A 2 -0.67 4.41 -17.29
N VAL A 3 -0.01 3.41 -16.71
CA VAL A 3 -0.68 2.46 -15.82
C VAL A 3 -0.93 3.16 -14.50
N VAL A 4 -2.14 3.06 -13.95
CA VAL A 4 -2.53 3.73 -12.70
C VAL A 4 -3.06 2.74 -11.67
N VAL A 5 -2.87 3.05 -10.39
CA VAL A 5 -3.49 2.37 -9.27
C VAL A 5 -4.64 3.21 -8.76
N LEU A 6 -5.74 2.53 -8.45
CA LEU A 6 -6.88 3.07 -7.72
C LEU A 6 -6.86 2.48 -6.31
N SER A 7 -6.89 3.35 -5.31
CA SER A 7 -7.04 2.94 -3.91
C SER A 7 -8.23 3.64 -3.28
N THR A 8 -9.07 2.86 -2.62
CA THR A 8 -10.13 3.34 -1.74
C THR A 8 -9.60 3.50 -0.32
N SER A 9 -10.13 4.48 0.39
CA SER A 9 -9.90 4.64 1.83
C SER A 9 -11.21 4.96 2.52
N TYR A 10 -11.44 4.28 3.63
CA TYR A 10 -12.56 4.56 4.52
C TYR A 10 -12.15 5.51 5.61
N HIS A 11 -12.93 6.57 5.78
CA HIS A 11 -12.81 7.44 6.93
C HIS A 11 -13.94 7.17 7.93
N ILE A 12 -13.59 6.61 9.10
CA ILE A 12 -14.49 6.44 10.24
C ILE A 12 -14.12 7.46 11.30
N HIS A 13 -14.95 8.48 11.51
CA HIS A 13 -14.85 9.36 12.67
C HIS A 13 -15.56 8.75 13.89
N VAL A 14 -14.81 8.14 14.80
CA VAL A 14 -15.35 7.65 16.08
C VAL A 14 -15.46 8.82 17.06
N ARG A 15 -16.67 9.36 17.29
CA ARG A 15 -16.90 10.29 18.41
C ARG A 15 -16.98 9.51 19.73
N LYS A 16 -16.12 9.85 20.69
CA LYS A 16 -16.33 9.53 22.11
C LYS A 16 -17.63 10.20 22.57
N ARG A 17 -18.54 9.41 23.14
CA ARG A 17 -19.85 9.84 23.65
C ARG A 17 -19.66 10.83 24.82
N PRO A 18 -20.14 12.08 24.77
CA PRO A 18 -20.36 12.86 26.00
C PRO A 18 -21.79 12.59 26.47
N GLU A 19 -21.93 12.20 27.73
CA GLU A 19 -23.22 12.27 28.43
C GLU A 19 -23.68 13.74 28.50
N VAL A 20 -25.00 13.94 28.31
CA VAL A 20 -25.90 14.93 28.92
C VAL A 20 -26.94 15.43 27.90
N LEU A 21 -28.22 15.23 28.25
CA LEU A 21 -29.45 15.55 27.51
C LEU A 21 -29.74 17.06 27.48
N GLN A 22 -30.00 17.63 26.30
CA GLN A 22 -30.76 18.89 26.07
C GLN A 22 -31.47 18.83 24.68
N PRO A 23 -32.61 19.54 24.48
CA PRO A 23 -33.62 19.19 23.49
C PRO A 23 -33.09 19.33 22.06
N GLN A 24 -33.40 18.31 21.25
CA GLN A 24 -32.94 18.11 19.88
C GLN A 24 -33.30 19.32 18.99
N ILE A 25 -32.36 20.25 18.86
CA ILE A 25 -32.24 21.05 17.65
C ILE A 25 -31.81 20.05 16.58
N ILE A 26 -32.75 19.66 15.72
CA ILE A 26 -32.49 18.86 14.53
C ILE A 26 -31.64 19.74 13.61
N SER A 27 -30.33 19.79 13.89
CA SER A 27 -29.34 20.28 12.95
C SER A 27 -29.37 19.30 11.79
N HIS A 28 -29.87 19.72 10.64
CA HIS A 28 -29.66 19.03 9.37
C HIS A 28 -28.16 18.88 9.18
N LYS A 29 -27.60 17.73 9.58
CA LYS A 29 -26.25 17.34 9.24
C LYS A 29 -26.32 16.68 7.89
N ASP A 30 -26.35 17.49 6.84
CA ASP A 30 -26.24 17.02 5.45
C ASP A 30 -24.77 16.73 5.07
N THR A 31 -23.83 16.91 6.01
CA THR A 31 -22.45 16.53 5.83
C THR A 31 -22.32 15.03 6.09
N GLN A 32 -22.19 14.28 5.00
CA GLN A 32 -21.86 12.86 5.01
C GLN A 32 -20.52 12.66 5.74
N GLU A 33 -20.58 12.12 6.97
CA GLU A 33 -19.40 11.82 7.81
C GLU A 33 -18.77 10.44 7.47
N ASN A 34 -19.42 9.68 6.58
CA ASN A 34 -19.06 8.33 6.14
C ASN A 34 -19.10 8.23 4.60
N GLY A 35 -17.95 8.27 3.96
CA GLY A 35 -17.85 8.16 2.51
C GLY A 35 -16.56 7.47 2.11
N ILE A 36 -16.60 6.87 0.93
CA ILE A 36 -15.39 6.35 0.30
C ILE A 36 -14.76 7.50 -0.45
N CYS A 37 -13.49 7.74 -0.16
CA CYS A 37 -12.65 8.56 -0.98
C CYS A 37 -11.70 7.62 -1.74
N ALA A 38 -11.41 7.97 -2.98
CA ALA A 38 -10.50 7.22 -3.79
C ALA A 38 -9.44 8.13 -4.38
N THR A 39 -8.29 7.56 -4.66
CA THR A 39 -7.16 8.32 -5.21
C THR A 39 -6.50 7.50 -6.30
N ILE A 40 -6.15 8.18 -7.39
CA ILE A 40 -5.46 7.61 -8.54
C ILE A 40 -4.03 8.11 -8.56
N TRP A 41 -3.09 7.23 -8.85
CA TRP A 41 -1.72 7.62 -9.17
C TRP A 41 -1.09 6.67 -10.19
N PRO A 42 -0.18 7.16 -11.05
CA PRO A 42 0.53 6.32 -12.00
C PRO A 42 1.54 5.41 -11.29
N LEU A 43 1.67 4.18 -11.77
CA LEU A 43 2.72 3.27 -11.35
C LEU A 43 4.09 3.74 -11.88
N HIS A 44 5.09 3.72 -11.00
CA HIS A 44 6.46 4.05 -11.36
C HIS A 44 7.03 3.01 -12.32
N ASN A 45 7.45 3.45 -13.51
CA ASN A 45 8.12 2.64 -14.53
C ASN A 45 7.35 1.37 -14.99
N ALA A 46 6.02 1.32 -14.81
CA ALA A 46 5.23 0.15 -15.18
C ALA A 46 4.76 0.22 -16.65
N LYS A 47 4.83 -0.91 -17.35
CA LYS A 47 4.28 -1.09 -18.70
C LYS A 47 3.01 -1.93 -18.63
N ILE A 48 2.13 -1.74 -19.60
CA ILE A 48 0.86 -2.49 -19.69
C ILE A 48 1.11 -4.00 -19.81
N LYS A 49 2.21 -4.40 -20.46
CA LYS A 49 2.62 -5.81 -20.59
C LYS A 49 2.93 -6.45 -19.24
N ASP A 50 3.31 -5.66 -18.25
CA ASP A 50 3.65 -6.14 -16.90
C ASP A 50 2.38 -6.45 -16.07
N LEU A 51 1.20 -5.99 -16.54
CA LEU A 51 -0.10 -6.23 -15.91
C LEU A 51 -0.89 -7.38 -16.56
N ASN A 52 -0.21 -8.48 -16.88
CA ASN A 52 -0.86 -9.64 -17.49
C ASN A 52 -1.61 -10.49 -16.45
N LEU A 53 -2.93 -10.25 -16.31
CA LEU A 53 -3.77 -10.94 -15.34
C LEU A 53 -3.86 -12.45 -15.58
N ASP A 54 -3.86 -12.90 -16.84
CA ASP A 54 -4.02 -14.32 -17.17
C ASP A 54 -2.77 -15.11 -16.81
N GLU A 55 -1.59 -14.54 -17.08
CA GLU A 55 -0.30 -15.09 -16.67
C GLU A 55 -0.17 -15.14 -15.15
N PHE A 56 -0.58 -14.07 -14.46
CA PHE A 56 -0.62 -14.05 -12.99
C PHE A 56 -1.53 -15.14 -12.43
N LYS A 57 -2.77 -15.27 -12.93
CA LYS A 57 -3.71 -16.31 -12.49
C LYS A 57 -3.17 -17.70 -12.73
N LYS A 58 -2.57 -17.92 -13.89
CA LYS A 58 -1.94 -19.20 -14.24
C LYS A 58 -0.82 -19.53 -13.25
N ALA A 59 0.12 -18.61 -13.05
CA ALA A 59 1.23 -18.78 -12.11
C ALA A 59 0.74 -19.01 -10.68
N PHE A 60 -0.27 -18.26 -10.23
CA PHE A 60 -0.85 -18.41 -8.89
C PHE A 60 -1.49 -19.79 -8.68
N ASN A 61 -2.23 -20.30 -9.67
CA ASN A 61 -2.87 -21.61 -9.58
C ASN A 61 -1.86 -22.78 -9.74
N GLU A 62 -0.76 -22.56 -10.46
CA GLU A 62 0.31 -23.54 -10.67
C GLU A 62 1.37 -23.53 -9.56
N ALA A 63 1.38 -22.52 -8.69
CA ALA A 63 2.35 -22.38 -7.61
C ALA A 63 2.25 -23.57 -6.62
N THR A 64 3.36 -24.27 -6.43
CA THR A 64 3.48 -25.35 -5.45
C THR A 64 3.59 -24.80 -4.03
N PRO A 65 3.24 -25.60 -3.00
CA PRO A 65 3.52 -25.24 -1.61
C PRO A 65 5.00 -24.89 -1.43
N LEU A 66 5.29 -23.79 -0.75
CA LEU A 66 6.65 -23.30 -0.54
C LEU A 66 7.40 -24.24 0.42
N GLU A 67 8.48 -24.85 -0.05
CA GLU A 67 9.41 -25.62 0.78
C GLU A 67 10.69 -24.83 1.05
N LEU A 68 11.42 -25.18 2.11
CA LEU A 68 12.67 -24.49 2.46
C LEU A 68 13.73 -24.61 1.35
N THR A 69 13.68 -25.70 0.58
CA THR A 69 14.54 -25.96 -0.57
C THR A 69 14.28 -25.04 -1.76
N ASP A 70 13.12 -24.37 -1.80
CA ASP A 70 12.75 -23.47 -2.89
C ASP A 70 13.44 -22.10 -2.77
N ILE A 71 14.11 -21.83 -1.64
CA ILE A 71 14.94 -20.64 -1.45
C ILE A 71 16.28 -20.86 -2.16
N LEU A 72 16.29 -20.63 -3.46
CA LEU A 72 17.47 -20.71 -4.31
C LEU A 72 18.12 -19.34 -4.42
N HIS A 73 19.11 -19.07 -3.57
CA HIS A 73 19.99 -17.92 -3.78
C HIS A 73 21.07 -18.30 -4.81
N THR A 74 21.34 -17.39 -5.75
CA THR A 74 22.63 -17.35 -6.43
C THR A 74 23.75 -17.07 -5.43
N ALA A 75 25.00 -17.36 -5.78
CA ALA A 75 26.14 -17.11 -4.89
C ALA A 75 26.22 -15.62 -4.46
N GLU A 76 25.92 -14.71 -5.38
CA GLU A 76 25.92 -13.26 -5.12
C GLU A 76 24.79 -12.85 -4.17
N GLU A 77 23.58 -13.37 -4.38
CA GLU A 77 22.44 -13.14 -3.49
C GLU A 77 22.67 -13.72 -2.10
N GLN A 78 23.30 -14.90 -2.01
CA GLN A 78 23.61 -15.53 -0.74
C GLN A 78 24.59 -14.70 0.07
N ASP A 79 25.66 -14.19 -0.56
CA ASP A 79 26.62 -13.31 0.08
C ASP A 79 26.00 -11.98 0.51
N PHE A 80 25.12 -11.40 -0.33
CA PHE A 80 24.37 -10.20 0.00
C PHE A 80 23.42 -10.43 1.19
N PHE A 81 22.64 -11.51 1.15
CA PHE A 81 21.75 -11.90 2.24
C PHE A 81 22.52 -12.11 3.55
N HIS A 82 23.69 -12.74 3.49
CA HIS A 82 24.56 -12.91 4.66
C HIS A 82 25.01 -11.56 5.25
N LYS A 83 25.40 -10.60 4.41
CA LYS A 83 25.73 -9.23 4.85
C LYS A 83 24.53 -8.54 5.50
N CYS A 84 23.33 -8.70 4.95
CA CYS A 84 22.10 -8.18 5.52
C CYS A 84 21.80 -8.78 6.90
N LEU A 85 22.00 -10.09 7.08
CA LEU A 85 21.83 -10.75 8.37
C LEU A 85 22.82 -10.21 9.42
N ILE A 86 24.10 -10.10 9.07
CA ILE A 86 25.12 -9.52 9.96
C ILE A 86 24.73 -8.09 10.35
N HIS A 87 24.38 -7.26 9.37
CA HIS A 87 23.97 -5.88 9.61
C HIS A 87 22.75 -5.80 10.54
N THR A 88 21.76 -6.68 10.33
CA THR A 88 20.57 -6.77 11.19
C THR A 88 20.93 -7.11 12.64
N ILE A 89 21.82 -8.07 12.86
CA ILE A 89 22.30 -8.43 14.20
C ILE A 89 23.01 -7.24 14.86
N LEU A 90 23.87 -6.53 14.12
CA LEU A 90 24.53 -5.33 14.62
C LEU A 90 23.54 -4.22 14.98
N CYS A 91 22.49 -4.01 14.17
CA CYS A 91 21.40 -3.08 14.48
C CYS A 91 20.71 -3.44 15.80
N ILE A 92 20.42 -4.72 16.03
CA ILE A 92 19.81 -5.20 17.27
C ILE A 92 20.73 -4.91 18.46
N ILE A 93 22.03 -5.24 18.35
CA ILE A 93 23.01 -5.00 19.41
C ILE A 93 23.13 -3.50 19.72
N ILE A 94 23.22 -2.64 18.71
CA ILE A 94 23.38 -1.20 18.92
C ILE A 94 22.10 -0.57 19.49
N THR A 95 20.93 -1.05 19.07
CA THR A 95 19.64 -0.52 19.52
C THR A 95 19.30 -0.97 20.94
N TYR A 96 19.58 -2.22 21.29
CA TYR A 96 19.12 -2.84 22.55
C TYR A 96 20.25 -3.20 23.53
N GLY A 97 21.52 -3.12 23.13
CA GLY A 97 22.68 -3.47 23.95
C GLY A 97 23.11 -2.40 24.96
N GLY A 98 22.43 -1.26 25.00
CA GLY A 98 22.68 -0.16 25.94
C GLY A 98 23.63 0.92 25.42
N GLU A 99 23.84 1.97 26.23
CA GLU A 99 24.56 3.20 25.83
C GLU A 99 25.99 2.94 25.34
N GLY A 100 26.63 1.89 25.83
CA GLY A 100 27.98 1.50 25.41
C GLY A 100 28.12 1.21 23.92
N PHE A 101 27.04 0.78 23.26
CA PHE A 101 27.02 0.47 21.82
C PHE A 101 26.46 1.61 20.96
N ALA A 102 25.79 2.60 21.55
CA ALA A 102 25.22 3.73 20.82
C ALA A 102 26.27 4.50 20.00
N ARG A 103 27.53 4.51 20.45
CA ARG A 103 28.67 5.13 19.75
C ARG A 103 28.91 4.57 18.34
N PHE A 104 28.51 3.32 18.08
CA PHE A 104 28.75 2.65 16.80
C PHE A 104 27.63 2.87 15.78
N LYS A 105 26.59 3.62 16.12
CA LYS A 105 25.43 3.86 15.24
C LYS A 105 25.82 4.53 13.92
N ASP A 106 26.70 5.52 13.98
CA ASP A 106 27.15 6.25 12.79
C ASP A 106 28.00 5.36 11.88
N ASP A 107 28.85 4.49 12.46
CA ASP A 107 29.66 3.56 11.68
C ASP A 107 28.83 2.43 11.08
N LEU A 108 27.83 1.94 11.81
CA LEU A 108 26.88 0.96 11.28
C LEU A 108 26.14 1.51 10.07
N THR A 109 25.66 2.75 10.15
CA THR A 109 24.88 3.39 9.07
C THR A 109 25.69 3.47 7.76
N LYS A 110 27.01 3.66 7.84
CA LYS A 110 27.91 3.67 6.66
C LYS A 110 28.06 2.30 5.99
N THR A 111 27.73 1.21 6.70
CA THR A 111 27.87 -0.17 6.24
C THR A 111 26.55 -0.81 5.84
N LEU A 112 25.48 -0.01 5.69
CA LEU A 112 24.19 -0.50 5.25
C LEU A 112 24.35 -1.23 3.90
N PRO A 113 23.98 -2.51 3.80
CA PRO A 113 24.01 -3.22 2.53
C PRO A 113 23.01 -2.55 1.57
N GLU A 114 23.50 -2.08 0.43
CA GLU A 114 22.68 -1.47 -0.61
C GLU A 114 22.61 -2.41 -1.82
N LEU A 115 21.41 -2.55 -2.37
CA LEU A 115 21.19 -3.25 -3.64
C LEU A 115 21.13 -2.22 -4.77
N GLU A 116 21.70 -2.56 -5.93
CA GLU A 116 21.69 -1.72 -7.12
C GLU A 116 20.27 -1.50 -7.65
N GLU A 117 19.36 -2.45 -7.42
CA GLU A 117 17.94 -2.39 -7.83
C GLU A 117 17.07 -1.54 -6.88
N LYS A 118 17.58 -0.39 -6.42
CA LYS A 118 16.79 0.52 -5.59
C LYS A 118 15.75 1.24 -6.46
N ILE A 119 14.53 1.36 -5.94
CA ILE A 119 13.54 2.26 -6.56
C ILE A 119 14.10 3.68 -6.45
N GLU A 120 14.38 4.27 -7.61
CA GLU A 120 14.87 5.64 -7.71
C GLU A 120 13.91 6.61 -6.99
N PRO A 121 14.43 7.59 -6.23
CA PRO A 121 13.60 8.62 -5.62
C PRO A 121 12.77 9.34 -6.69
N HIS A 122 11.45 9.25 -6.58
CA HIS A 122 10.52 9.89 -7.52
C HIS A 122 9.36 10.52 -6.77
N VAL A 123 8.76 11.54 -7.40
CA VAL A 123 7.52 12.16 -6.93
C VAL A 123 6.37 11.55 -7.70
N THR A 124 5.48 10.87 -6.98
CA THR A 124 4.28 10.29 -7.57
C THR A 124 3.18 11.35 -7.59
N PRO A 125 2.67 11.75 -8.77
CA PRO A 125 1.52 12.65 -8.84
C PRO A 125 0.26 11.93 -8.37
N VAL A 126 -0.52 12.60 -7.54
CA VAL A 126 -1.69 12.05 -6.87
C VAL A 126 -2.94 12.80 -7.36
N TYR A 127 -3.94 12.05 -7.80
CA TYR A 127 -5.19 12.58 -8.36
C TYR A 127 -6.36 12.08 -7.49
N PRO A 128 -6.80 12.87 -6.50
CA PRO A 128 -7.93 12.50 -5.65
C PRO A 128 -9.23 12.55 -6.46
N LEU A 129 -10.08 11.55 -6.27
CA LEU A 129 -11.42 11.48 -6.83
C LEU A 129 -12.45 12.07 -5.86
N PRO A 130 -13.64 12.44 -6.35
CA PRO A 130 -14.76 12.82 -5.49
C PRO A 130 -15.08 11.72 -4.47
N SER A 131 -15.60 12.12 -3.30
CA SER A 131 -16.09 11.16 -2.30
C SER A 131 -17.53 10.76 -2.59
N TRP A 132 -17.88 9.49 -2.34
CA TRP A 132 -19.22 8.96 -2.57
C TRP A 132 -19.90 8.44 -1.29
N PRO A 133 -21.24 8.58 -1.15
CA PRO A 133 -22.08 7.99 -0.10
C PRO A 133 -22.28 6.49 -0.25
N ILE A 134 -21.18 5.75 -0.34
CA ILE A 134 -21.18 4.31 -0.50
C ILE A 134 -20.57 3.69 0.75
N ASP A 135 -21.23 2.65 1.27
CA ASP A 135 -20.71 1.83 2.35
C ASP A 135 -20.14 0.51 1.79
N GLU A 136 -18.87 0.54 1.38
CA GLU A 136 -18.18 -0.61 0.76
C GLU A 136 -18.05 -1.79 1.74
N SER A 137 -18.30 -1.60 3.04
CA SER A 137 -18.24 -2.70 4.03
C SER A 137 -19.38 -3.70 3.83
N THR A 138 -20.39 -3.30 3.05
CA THR A 138 -21.49 -4.17 2.63
C THR A 138 -21.20 -4.78 1.25
N ILE A 139 -21.69 -6.00 1.01
CA ILE A 139 -21.58 -6.68 -0.30
C ILE A 139 -22.14 -5.79 -1.42
N LYS A 140 -23.24 -5.10 -1.15
CA LYS A 140 -23.88 -4.20 -2.11
C LYS A 140 -23.01 -2.97 -2.39
N GLY A 141 -22.49 -2.34 -1.34
CA GLY A 141 -21.67 -1.14 -1.48
C GLY A 141 -20.34 -1.41 -2.17
N SER A 142 -19.70 -2.55 -1.92
CA SER A 142 -18.48 -2.94 -2.66
C SER A 142 -18.73 -2.99 -4.18
N GLY A 143 -19.86 -3.55 -4.61
CA GLY A 143 -20.25 -3.53 -6.03
C GLY A 143 -20.72 -2.17 -6.57
N GLU A 144 -21.06 -1.21 -5.70
CA GLU A 144 -21.41 0.17 -6.08
C GLU A 144 -20.16 1.03 -6.29
N VAL A 145 -19.07 0.77 -5.58
CA VAL A 145 -17.78 1.44 -5.77
C VAL A 145 -17.25 1.30 -7.20
N ASP A 146 -17.24 0.07 -7.73
CA ASP A 146 -16.79 -0.18 -9.10
C ASP A 146 -17.60 0.59 -10.13
N LYS A 147 -18.92 0.72 -9.91
CA LYS A 147 -19.80 1.49 -10.80
C LYS A 147 -19.47 2.97 -10.74
N ALA A 148 -19.28 3.51 -9.53
CA ALA A 148 -18.89 4.90 -9.32
C ALA A 148 -17.57 5.21 -10.03
N PHE A 149 -16.59 4.31 -9.97
CA PHE A 149 -15.33 4.47 -10.70
C PHE A 149 -15.49 4.47 -12.22
N VAL A 150 -16.23 3.51 -12.77
CA VAL A 150 -16.44 3.40 -14.21
C VAL A 150 -17.18 4.63 -14.76
N GLU A 151 -18.12 5.17 -13.99
CA GLU A 151 -18.87 6.37 -14.33
C GLU A 151 -18.01 7.64 -14.23
N GLU A 152 -17.33 7.85 -13.10
CA GLU A 152 -16.48 9.03 -12.87
C GLU A 152 -15.33 9.11 -13.89
N LEU A 153 -14.67 7.99 -14.16
CA LEU A 153 -13.57 7.90 -15.11
C LEU A 153 -14.04 7.72 -16.56
N LYS A 154 -15.35 7.66 -16.79
CA LYS A 154 -15.97 7.48 -18.13
C LYS A 154 -15.38 6.32 -18.92
N LEU A 155 -15.03 5.22 -18.25
CA LEU A 155 -14.29 4.11 -18.88
C LEU A 155 -15.08 3.44 -20.01
N LYS A 156 -16.42 3.49 -19.97
CA LYS A 156 -17.28 2.94 -21.03
C LYS A 156 -17.17 3.68 -22.36
N GLU A 157 -16.95 4.99 -22.33
CA GLU A 157 -16.80 5.81 -23.55
C GLU A 157 -15.43 5.59 -24.20
N SER A 158 -14.42 5.20 -23.42
CA SER A 158 -13.05 4.94 -23.88
C SER A 158 -12.83 3.58 -24.54
N LEU A 159 -13.84 2.69 -24.52
CA LEU A 159 -13.79 1.32 -25.06
C LEU A 159 -14.49 1.18 -26.44
N THR A 160 -15.01 2.27 -26.98
CA THR A 160 -15.58 2.40 -28.34
C THR A 160 -14.64 3.15 -29.26
#